data_AF-A0A0M3KJ70-F1
#
_entry.id   AF-A0A0M3KJ70-F1
#
_cell.length_a   1.000
_cell.length_b   1.000
_cell.length_c   1.000
_cell.angle_alpha   90.00
_cell.angle_beta   90.00
_cell.angle_gamma   90.00
#
_symmetry.space_group_name_H-M   'P 1'
#
loop_
_entity.id
_entity.type
_entity.pdbx_description
1 polymer ?
#
loop_
_entity_poly.entity_id
_entity_poly.type
_entity_poly.pdbx_seq_one_letter_code
_entity_poly.pdbx_strand_id
1 'polypeptide(L)'
;MAQKQKQKASTSSAAAEMAAVVQQQQQQEEQEMGPYTVIERLEQSGIASADIRKLKEAGFNTFEAIAYAPRKELTAIKGISEQKAEKIYLEAAKLVPMGFTTASEVHLKRSEIIQIETGSRELNRLLGGGFETGSITEIFGEFRTGKSQLCHTLAVMCQLPIDMGGAEGKCLWIDTEGTFRPERLLAVAERFKLSGQDVLDNVAYARCYNTDHQMQLLVQASAMMAESR
;
A
#
# COMPACT_ATOMS: atom_id res chain seq x y z
N MET A 1 46.00 15.88 -34.17
CA MET A 1 45.63 15.43 -32.80
C MET A 1 44.33 16.06 -32.27
N ALA A 2 43.91 17.25 -32.72
CA ALA A 2 42.71 17.94 -32.21
C ALA A 2 41.35 17.27 -32.55
N GLN A 3 41.23 16.57 -33.68
CA GLN A 3 39.96 15.90 -34.05
C GLN A 3 39.64 14.67 -33.21
N LYS A 4 40.66 13.93 -32.73
CA LYS A 4 40.49 12.76 -31.85
C LYS A 4 40.06 13.15 -30.42
N GLN A 5 40.40 14.35 -29.95
CA GLN A 5 39.96 14.84 -28.63
C GLN A 5 38.52 15.35 -28.65
N LYS A 6 38.06 15.99 -29.73
CA LYS A 6 36.66 16.42 -29.88
C LYS A 6 35.67 15.25 -29.94
N GLN A 7 36.04 14.15 -30.60
CA GLN A 7 35.20 12.95 -30.71
C GLN A 7 35.09 12.16 -29.38
N LYS A 8 36.12 12.24 -28.52
CA LYS A 8 36.14 11.60 -27.21
C LYS A 8 35.33 12.37 -26.15
N ALA A 9 35.25 13.69 -26.30
CA ALA A 9 34.43 14.56 -25.45
C ALA A 9 32.92 14.49 -25.78
N SER A 10 32.56 14.30 -27.06
CA SER A 10 31.14 14.16 -27.45
C SER A 10 30.55 12.79 -27.04
N THR A 11 31.38 11.75 -26.99
CA THR A 11 30.95 10.40 -26.56
C THR A 11 30.77 10.28 -25.04
N SER A 12 31.52 11.04 -24.22
CA SER A 12 31.31 11.05 -22.76
C SER A 12 30.06 11.83 -22.34
N SER A 13 29.68 12.86 -23.10
CA SER A 13 28.44 13.63 -22.88
C SER A 13 27.19 12.78 -23.13
N ALA A 14 27.15 12.04 -24.24
CA ALA A 14 26.01 11.19 -24.59
C ALA A 14 25.83 10.01 -23.62
N ALA A 15 26.92 9.46 -23.08
CA ALA A 15 26.87 8.40 -22.07
C ALA A 15 26.34 8.90 -20.72
N ALA A 16 26.69 10.13 -20.32
CA ALA A 16 26.20 10.75 -19.09
C ALA A 16 24.72 11.14 -19.20
N GLU A 17 24.29 11.67 -20.35
CA GLU A 17 22.87 11.94 -20.63
C GLU A 17 22.04 10.66 -20.63
N MET A 18 22.53 9.58 -21.26
CA MET A 18 21.83 8.30 -21.29
C MET A 18 21.75 7.64 -19.90
N ALA A 19 22.78 7.77 -19.07
CA ALA A 19 22.76 7.32 -17.68
C ALA A 19 21.77 8.14 -16.82
N ALA A 20 21.69 9.46 -17.04
CA ALA A 20 20.74 10.32 -16.34
C ALA A 20 19.28 10.03 -16.76
N VAL A 21 19.03 9.74 -18.04
CA VAL A 21 17.72 9.32 -18.54
C VAL A 21 17.33 7.95 -17.98
N VAL A 22 18.27 6.99 -17.91
CA VAL A 22 18.01 5.68 -17.30
C VAL A 22 17.75 5.81 -15.80
N GLN A 23 18.49 6.66 -15.08
CA GLN A 23 18.22 6.94 -13.66
C GLN A 23 16.89 7.65 -13.45
N GLN A 24 16.51 8.59 -14.32
CA GLN A 24 15.21 9.25 -14.26
C GLN A 24 14.07 8.29 -14.60
N GLN A 25 14.26 7.37 -15.55
CA GLN A 25 13.29 6.32 -15.87
C GLN A 25 13.17 5.30 -14.74
N GLN A 26 14.27 4.86 -14.13
CA GLN A 26 14.25 3.97 -12.98
C GLN A 26 13.61 4.64 -11.76
N GLN A 27 13.89 5.92 -11.51
CA GLN A 27 13.24 6.69 -10.45
C GLN A 27 11.77 6.94 -10.75
N GLN A 28 11.38 7.15 -12.02
CA GLN A 28 9.99 7.26 -12.42
C GLN A 28 9.27 5.91 -12.29
N GLU A 29 9.88 4.79 -12.66
CA GLU A 29 9.32 3.45 -12.48
C GLU A 29 9.22 3.08 -10.98
N GLU A 30 10.22 3.39 -10.16
CA GLU A 30 10.17 3.23 -8.70
C GLU A 30 9.13 4.16 -8.05
N GLN A 31 8.97 5.39 -8.53
CA GLN A 31 7.89 6.29 -8.09
C GLN A 31 6.51 5.84 -8.59
N GLU A 32 6.42 5.22 -9.77
CA GLU A 32 5.19 4.63 -10.31
C GLU A 32 4.84 3.30 -9.64
N MET A 33 5.78 2.65 -8.97
CA MET A 33 5.57 1.40 -8.23
C MET A 33 5.37 1.74 -6.75
N GLY A 34 4.10 1.85 -6.35
CA GLY A 34 3.74 2.00 -4.95
C GLY A 34 4.09 0.74 -4.16
N PRO A 35 3.62 0.60 -2.91
CA PRO A 35 3.87 -0.61 -2.12
C PRO A 35 3.28 -1.89 -2.75
N TYR A 36 2.48 -1.77 -3.81
CA TYR A 36 1.90 -2.86 -4.58
C TYR A 36 1.67 -2.45 -6.04
N THR A 37 1.46 -3.44 -6.90
CA THR A 37 1.15 -3.23 -8.33
C THR A 37 -0.32 -3.54 -8.62
N VAL A 38 -1.04 -2.58 -9.20
CA VAL A 38 -2.47 -2.75 -9.54
C VAL A 38 -2.69 -3.79 -10.65
N ILE A 39 -3.77 -4.56 -10.53
CA ILE A 39 -4.04 -5.72 -11.40
C ILE A 39 -4.28 -5.36 -12.87
N GLU A 40 -4.72 -4.15 -13.18
CA GLU A 40 -4.99 -3.65 -14.53
C GLU A 40 -3.74 -3.71 -15.42
N ARG A 41 -2.54 -3.64 -14.83
CA ARG A 41 -1.30 -3.77 -15.61
C ARG A 41 -1.17 -5.12 -16.31
N LEU A 42 -1.92 -6.16 -15.91
CA LEU A 42 -1.99 -7.43 -16.63
C LEU A 42 -2.53 -7.30 -18.06
N GLU A 43 -3.27 -6.23 -18.38
CA GLU A 43 -3.73 -5.98 -19.76
C GLU A 43 -2.55 -5.82 -20.73
N GLN A 44 -1.45 -5.21 -20.26
CA GLN A 44 -0.23 -5.02 -21.05
C GLN A 44 0.46 -6.35 -21.39
N SER A 45 0.28 -7.38 -20.54
CA SER A 45 0.74 -8.75 -20.77
C SER A 45 -0.25 -9.62 -21.57
N GLY A 46 -1.28 -9.00 -22.16
CA GLY A 46 -2.28 -9.68 -22.99
C GLY A 46 -3.21 -10.58 -22.19
N ILE A 47 -3.55 -10.20 -20.95
CA ILE A 47 -4.69 -10.76 -20.21
C ILE A 47 -5.92 -9.91 -20.54
N ALA A 48 -7.03 -10.57 -20.88
CA ALA A 48 -8.25 -9.86 -21.27
C ALA A 48 -8.90 -9.15 -20.06
N SER A 49 -9.44 -7.96 -20.27
CA SER A 49 -10.15 -7.17 -19.23
C SER A 49 -11.29 -7.95 -18.57
N ALA A 50 -11.95 -8.85 -19.31
CA ALA A 50 -12.99 -9.72 -18.77
C ALA A 50 -12.46 -10.73 -17.73
N ASP A 51 -11.22 -11.20 -17.87
CA ASP A 51 -10.59 -12.09 -16.89
C ASP A 51 -10.07 -11.28 -15.69
N ILE A 52 -9.56 -10.06 -15.90
CA ILE A 52 -9.18 -9.12 -14.82
C ILE A 52 -10.39 -8.77 -13.95
N ARG A 53 -11.54 -8.52 -14.56
CA ARG A 53 -12.77 -8.25 -13.82
C ARG A 53 -13.16 -9.42 -12.90
N LYS A 54 -13.04 -10.67 -13.36
CA LYS A 54 -13.30 -11.85 -12.52
C LYS A 54 -12.30 -11.98 -11.37
N LEU A 55 -11.03 -11.64 -11.60
CA LEU A 55 -10.00 -11.62 -10.55
C LEU A 55 -10.36 -10.59 -9.47
N LYS A 56 -10.74 -9.37 -9.87
CA LYS A 56 -11.23 -8.33 -8.94
C LYS A 56 -12.46 -8.76 -8.16
N GLU A 57 -13.46 -9.35 -8.83
CA GLU A 57 -14.67 -9.88 -8.19
C GLU A 57 -14.36 -11.01 -7.18
N ALA A 58 -13.25 -11.73 -7.38
CA ALA A 58 -12.73 -12.73 -6.45
C ALA A 58 -11.79 -12.15 -5.37
N GLY A 59 -11.60 -10.83 -5.31
CA GLY A 59 -10.79 -10.13 -4.31
C GLY A 59 -9.32 -9.94 -4.68
N PHE A 60 -8.90 -10.32 -5.89
CA PHE A 60 -7.54 -10.10 -6.39
C PHE A 60 -7.47 -8.73 -7.08
N ASN A 61 -6.93 -7.74 -6.37
CA ASN A 61 -6.82 -6.36 -6.88
C ASN A 61 -5.37 -5.95 -7.19
N THR A 62 -4.38 -6.77 -6.82
CA THR A 62 -2.95 -6.49 -7.02
C THR A 62 -2.17 -7.71 -7.51
N PHE A 63 -0.97 -7.48 -8.03
CA PHE A 63 -0.06 -8.55 -8.45
C PHE A 63 0.41 -9.38 -7.26
N GLU A 64 0.66 -8.73 -6.12
CA GLU A 64 1.05 -9.36 -4.86
C GLU A 64 -0.03 -10.34 -4.39
N ALA A 65 -1.31 -9.95 -4.46
CA ALA A 65 -2.42 -10.84 -4.12
C ALA A 65 -2.45 -12.11 -4.98
N ILE A 66 -2.11 -12.00 -6.27
CA ILE A 66 -2.01 -13.15 -7.19
C ILE A 66 -0.78 -14.00 -6.88
N ALA A 67 0.39 -13.36 -6.69
CA ALA A 67 1.66 -14.04 -6.51
C ALA A 67 1.73 -14.82 -5.19
N TYR A 68 1.09 -14.30 -4.13
CA TYR A 68 1.04 -14.95 -2.82
C TYR A 68 -0.04 -16.03 -2.71
N ALA A 69 -1.03 -16.01 -3.61
CA ALA A 69 -2.14 -16.95 -3.56
C ALA A 69 -1.74 -18.36 -4.01
N PRO A 70 -2.28 -19.41 -3.36
CA PRO A 70 -2.21 -20.76 -3.88
C PRO A 70 -2.85 -20.83 -5.27
N ARG A 71 -2.20 -21.53 -6.21
CA ARG A 71 -2.69 -21.66 -7.59
C ARG A 71 -4.12 -22.20 -7.67
N LYS A 72 -4.49 -23.07 -6.73
CA LYS A 72 -5.83 -23.64 -6.61
C LYS A 72 -6.92 -22.57 -6.46
N GLU A 73 -6.64 -21.47 -5.76
CA GLU A 73 -7.60 -20.38 -5.57
C GLU A 73 -7.85 -19.64 -6.88
N LEU A 74 -6.81 -19.38 -7.67
CA LEU A 74 -6.95 -18.77 -9.00
C LEU A 74 -7.77 -19.65 -9.95
N THR A 75 -7.56 -20.97 -9.91
CA THR A 75 -8.34 -21.92 -10.72
C THR A 75 -9.77 -22.13 -10.25
N ALA A 76 -10.07 -21.81 -8.99
CA ALA A 76 -11.42 -21.89 -8.45
C ALA A 76 -12.32 -20.75 -8.95
N ILE A 77 -11.73 -19.69 -9.53
CA ILE A 77 -12.46 -18.56 -10.08
C ILE A 77 -13.23 -19.00 -11.32
N LYS A 78 -14.56 -18.86 -11.27
CA LYS A 78 -15.45 -19.28 -12.35
C LYS A 78 -15.08 -18.60 -13.66
N GLY A 79 -14.73 -19.40 -14.67
CA GLY A 79 -14.39 -18.92 -16.01
C GLY A 79 -12.92 -18.54 -16.21
N ILE A 80 -12.05 -18.87 -15.25
CA ILE A 80 -10.59 -18.90 -15.40
C ILE A 80 -10.17 -20.37 -15.53
N SER A 81 -9.57 -20.74 -16.66
CA SER A 81 -9.01 -22.09 -16.86
C SER A 81 -7.64 -22.20 -16.18
N GLU A 82 -7.16 -23.42 -15.96
CA GLU A 82 -5.84 -23.69 -15.40
C GLU A 82 -4.71 -23.02 -16.21
N GLN A 83 -4.78 -23.11 -17.54
CA GLN A 83 -3.83 -22.44 -18.44
C GLN A 83 -3.84 -20.91 -18.28
N LYS A 84 -5.03 -20.31 -18.09
CA LYS A 84 -5.15 -18.87 -17.83
C LYS A 84 -4.58 -18.50 -16.48
N ALA A 85 -4.91 -19.26 -15.43
CA ALA A 85 -4.39 -19.04 -14.09
C ALA A 85 -2.86 -19.12 -14.06
N GLU A 86 -2.26 -20.07 -14.78
CA GLU A 86 -0.81 -20.17 -14.92
C GLU A 86 -0.22 -18.94 -15.60
N LYS A 87 -0.78 -18.52 -16.73
CA LYS A 87 -0.33 -17.31 -17.43
C LYS A 87 -0.41 -16.09 -16.52
N ILE A 88 -1.55 -15.87 -15.86
CA ILE A 88 -1.79 -14.73 -14.96
C ILE A 88 -0.75 -14.70 -13.83
N TYR A 89 -0.51 -15.84 -13.18
CA TYR A 89 0.48 -15.91 -12.11
C TYR A 89 1.89 -15.64 -12.62
N LEU A 90 2.29 -16.23 -13.75
CA LEU A 90 3.65 -16.05 -14.27
C LEU A 90 3.92 -14.58 -14.61
N GLU A 91 2.92 -13.84 -15.07
CA GLU A 91 3.05 -12.40 -15.28
C GLU A 91 3.18 -11.63 -13.96
N ALA A 92 2.36 -11.97 -12.95
CA ALA A 92 2.44 -11.34 -11.63
C ALA A 92 3.79 -11.61 -10.93
N ALA A 93 4.26 -12.85 -10.98
CA ALA A 93 5.50 -13.30 -10.33
C ALA A 93 6.78 -12.71 -10.93
N LYS A 94 6.73 -12.10 -12.12
CA LYS A 94 7.88 -11.38 -12.70
C LYS A 94 8.17 -10.07 -11.97
N LEU A 95 7.14 -9.41 -11.43
CA LEU A 95 7.27 -8.10 -10.78
C LEU A 95 7.29 -8.22 -9.25
N VAL A 96 6.75 -9.31 -8.71
CA VAL A 96 6.76 -9.57 -7.26
C VAL A 96 8.02 -10.36 -6.90
N PRO A 97 8.86 -9.87 -5.96
CA PRO A 97 10.06 -10.58 -5.55
C PRO A 97 9.72 -11.83 -4.70
N MET A 98 9.65 -12.98 -5.35
CA MET A 98 9.28 -14.28 -4.73
C MET A 98 10.47 -15.17 -4.38
N GLY A 99 11.70 -14.72 -4.65
CA GLY A 99 12.92 -15.51 -4.52
C GLY A 99 13.73 -15.26 -3.24
N PHE A 100 14.93 -15.84 -3.20
CA PHE A 100 15.89 -15.59 -2.12
C PHE A 100 16.53 -14.21 -2.26
N THR A 101 16.79 -13.57 -1.12
CA THR A 101 17.47 -12.28 -0.99
C THR A 101 18.42 -12.37 0.22
N THR A 102 19.44 -11.51 0.26
CA THR A 102 20.39 -11.49 1.37
C THR A 102 19.77 -10.89 2.63
N ALA A 103 20.25 -11.27 3.81
CA ALA A 103 19.78 -10.67 5.07
C ALA A 103 20.03 -9.15 5.12
N SER A 104 21.10 -8.67 4.45
CA SER A 104 21.41 -7.24 4.32
C SER A 104 20.35 -6.49 3.52
N GLU A 105 19.88 -7.04 2.39
CA GLU A 105 18.80 -6.45 1.61
C GLU A 105 17.47 -6.44 2.39
N VAL A 106 17.17 -7.50 3.12
CA VAL A 106 15.98 -7.54 4.00
C VAL A 106 16.08 -6.46 5.07
N HIS A 107 17.25 -6.30 5.71
CA HIS A 107 17.45 -5.27 6.73
C HIS A 107 17.25 -3.85 6.17
N LEU A 108 17.80 -3.56 4.98
CA LEU A 108 17.63 -2.27 4.31
C LEU A 108 16.15 -2.00 4.03
N LYS A 109 15.44 -2.95 3.40
CA LYS A 109 13.99 -2.82 3.15
C LYS A 109 13.19 -2.60 4.43
N ARG A 110 13.56 -3.27 5.52
CA ARG A 110 12.91 -3.08 6.82
C ARG A 110 13.19 -1.70 7.45
N SER A 111 14.35 -1.11 7.17
CA SER A 111 14.68 0.25 7.64
C SER A 111 13.90 1.35 6.92
N GLU A 112 13.31 1.04 5.77
CA GLU A 112 12.48 1.93 4.96
C GLU A 112 10.98 1.80 5.29
N ILE A 113 10.59 0.90 6.22
CA ILE A 113 9.19 0.72 6.59
C ILE A 113 8.67 1.97 7.28
N ILE A 114 7.57 2.50 6.75
CA ILE A 114 6.86 3.64 7.34
C ILE A 114 6.27 3.23 8.69
N GLN A 115 6.46 4.10 9.69
CA GLN A 115 5.88 3.96 11.02
C GLN A 115 4.99 5.17 11.31
N ILE A 116 3.71 4.92 11.56
CA ILE A 116 2.75 5.98 11.87
C ILE A 116 2.85 6.32 13.36
N GLU A 117 3.20 7.55 13.67
CA GLU A 117 3.31 8.03 15.04
C GLU A 117 1.95 8.04 15.75
N THR A 118 1.99 7.87 17.07
CA THR A 118 0.79 7.77 17.92
C THR A 118 0.25 9.13 18.39
N GLY A 119 1.00 10.21 18.15
CA GLY A 119 0.75 11.54 18.73
C GLY A 119 1.24 11.70 20.18
N SER A 120 1.85 10.66 20.76
CA SER A 120 2.55 10.68 22.07
C SER A 120 4.01 10.24 21.90
N ARG A 121 4.93 11.05 22.44
CA ARG A 121 6.37 10.77 22.36
C ARG A 121 6.76 9.52 23.15
N GLU A 122 6.16 9.33 24.32
CA GLU A 122 6.45 8.21 25.21
C GLU A 122 5.95 6.89 24.60
N LEU A 123 4.76 6.91 23.99
CA LEU A 123 4.23 5.73 23.31
C LEU A 123 5.01 5.40 22.03
N ASN A 124 5.41 6.39 21.23
CA ASN A 124 6.32 6.19 20.10
C ASN A 124 7.63 5.55 20.55
N ARG A 125 8.23 6.04 21.65
CA ARG A 125 9.45 5.46 22.22
C ARG A 125 9.26 3.99 22.64
N LEU A 126 8.11 3.67 23.24
CA LEU A 126 7.78 2.30 23.64
C LEU A 126 7.64 1.37 22.42
N LEU A 127 7.03 1.86 21.33
CA LEU A 127 6.81 1.11 20.09
C LEU A 127 8.03 1.08 19.16
N GLY A 128 9.09 1.83 19.47
CA GLY A 128 10.26 1.93 18.60
C GLY A 128 10.06 2.84 17.38
N GLY A 129 9.13 3.81 17.48
CA GLY A 129 8.87 4.87 16.50
C GLY A 129 7.37 5.11 16.28
N GLY A 130 6.57 4.04 16.19
CA GLY A 130 5.12 4.14 15.97
C GLY A 130 4.53 2.80 15.56
N PHE A 131 3.38 2.83 14.89
CA PHE A 131 2.74 1.64 14.31
C PHE A 131 3.38 1.30 12.96
N GLU A 132 4.00 0.12 12.86
CA GLU A 132 4.69 -0.37 11.66
C GLU A 132 3.71 -0.78 10.55
N THR A 133 3.85 -0.19 9.36
CA THR A 133 3.09 -0.60 8.16
C THR A 133 3.50 -2.00 7.69
N GLY A 134 2.61 -2.71 6.99
CA GLY A 134 2.86 -4.10 6.56
C GLY A 134 2.80 -5.14 7.68
N SER A 135 2.38 -4.74 8.89
CA SER A 135 2.20 -5.62 10.05
C SER A 135 0.83 -5.43 10.70
N ILE A 136 0.41 -6.37 11.54
CA ILE A 136 -0.80 -6.24 12.37
C ILE A 136 -0.36 -5.90 13.79
N THR A 137 -0.90 -4.80 14.33
CA THR A 137 -0.70 -4.43 15.74
C THR A 137 -2.02 -4.56 16.51
N GLU A 138 -2.01 -5.34 17.59
CA GLU A 138 -3.17 -5.55 18.46
C GLU A 138 -3.16 -4.58 19.65
N ILE A 139 -4.30 -3.91 19.89
CA ILE A 139 -4.52 -3.05 21.06
C ILE A 139 -5.65 -3.66 21.90
N PHE A 140 -5.31 -4.22 23.06
CA PHE A 140 -6.28 -4.85 23.97
C PHE A 140 -6.25 -4.20 25.37
N GLY A 141 -7.32 -4.43 26.15
CA GLY A 141 -7.48 -3.91 27.50
C GLY A 141 -8.94 -3.64 27.86
N GLU A 142 -9.21 -3.29 29.11
CA GLU A 142 -10.58 -3.07 29.62
C GLU A 142 -11.30 -1.90 28.94
N PHE A 143 -12.62 -1.80 29.15
CA PHE A 143 -13.36 -0.61 28.72
C PHE A 143 -12.75 0.66 29.35
N ARG A 144 -12.75 1.76 28.60
CA ARG A 144 -12.21 3.07 29.04
C ARG A 144 -10.68 3.13 29.24
N THR A 145 -9.90 2.17 28.72
CA THR A 145 -8.42 2.25 28.72
C THR A 145 -7.82 3.03 27.55
N GLY A 146 -8.64 3.68 26.71
CA GLY A 146 -8.15 4.55 25.63
C GLY A 146 -8.00 3.89 24.26
N LYS A 147 -8.32 2.59 24.10
CA LYS A 147 -8.22 1.86 22.82
C LYS A 147 -8.86 2.62 21.64
N SER A 148 -10.15 2.96 21.75
CA SER A 148 -10.85 3.69 20.69
C SER A 148 -10.28 5.11 20.49
N GLN A 149 -9.79 5.78 21.54
CA GLN A 149 -9.17 7.10 21.41
C GLN A 149 -7.90 7.03 20.56
N LEU A 150 -7.09 5.99 20.76
CA LEU A 150 -5.89 5.75 19.96
C LEU A 150 -6.27 5.50 18.49
N CYS A 151 -7.29 4.69 18.21
CA CYS A 151 -7.77 4.49 16.84
C CYS A 151 -8.22 5.81 16.17
N HIS A 152 -8.99 6.67 16.86
CA HIS A 152 -9.42 7.96 16.31
C HIS A 152 -8.23 8.88 16.01
N THR A 153 -7.19 8.81 16.84
CA THR A 153 -5.96 9.59 16.61
C THR A 153 -5.21 9.05 15.40
N LEU A 154 -5.05 7.73 15.29
CA LEU A 154 -4.36 7.09 14.17
C LEU A 154 -5.05 7.33 12.82
N ALA A 155 -6.38 7.38 12.79
CA ALA A 155 -7.14 7.69 11.57
C ALA A 155 -6.84 9.09 11.01
N VAL A 156 -6.31 10.00 11.83
CA VAL A 156 -5.83 11.32 11.41
C VAL A 156 -4.31 11.31 11.19
N MET A 157 -3.54 10.70 12.10
CA MET A 157 -2.08 10.63 12.00
C MET A 157 -1.62 9.99 10.69
N CYS A 158 -2.30 8.94 10.21
CA CYS A 158 -1.92 8.27 8.95
C CYS A 158 -1.98 9.20 7.73
N GLN A 159 -2.78 10.26 7.79
CA GLN A 159 -2.97 11.22 6.70
C GLN A 159 -1.87 12.28 6.66
N LEU A 160 -1.09 12.44 7.72
CA LEU A 160 -0.02 13.42 7.78
C LEU A 160 1.13 13.05 6.82
N PRO A 161 1.92 14.04 6.39
CA PRO A 161 3.20 13.83 5.73
C PRO A 161 4.12 12.87 6.50
N ILE A 162 4.96 12.12 5.78
CA ILE A 162 5.90 11.15 6.40
C ILE A 162 6.89 11.87 7.33
N ASP A 163 7.34 13.07 6.98
CA ASP A 163 8.24 13.90 7.80
C ASP A 163 7.58 14.44 9.08
N MET A 164 6.26 14.35 9.19
CA MET A 164 5.46 14.64 10.37
C MET A 164 5.02 13.36 11.12
N GLY A 165 5.59 12.20 10.79
CA GLY A 165 5.26 10.93 11.42
C GLY A 165 3.95 10.30 10.94
N GLY A 166 3.45 10.72 9.77
CA GLY A 166 2.31 10.09 9.11
C GLY A 166 2.72 9.12 8.01
N ALA A 167 1.79 8.82 7.11
CA ALA A 167 1.99 7.92 5.98
C ALA A 167 1.36 8.45 4.67
N GLU A 168 0.92 9.71 4.64
CA GLU A 168 0.26 10.35 3.48
C GLU A 168 -0.93 9.53 2.95
N GLY A 169 -1.58 8.77 3.83
CA GLY A 169 -2.57 7.76 3.47
C GLY A 169 -3.95 8.01 4.05
N LYS A 170 -4.97 7.52 3.33
CA LYS A 170 -6.35 7.45 3.83
C LYS A 170 -6.52 6.37 4.90
N CYS A 171 -7.62 6.43 5.65
CA CYS A 171 -7.96 5.44 6.67
C CYS A 171 -9.20 4.64 6.26
N LEU A 172 -9.16 3.32 6.48
CA LEU A 172 -10.34 2.46 6.39
C LEU A 172 -10.73 1.99 7.80
N TRP A 173 -11.98 2.26 8.19
CA TRP A 173 -12.48 2.02 9.54
C TRP A 173 -13.68 1.06 9.51
N ILE A 174 -13.50 -0.12 10.09
CA ILE A 174 -14.59 -1.08 10.31
C ILE A 174 -14.99 -1.04 11.79
N ASP A 175 -16.21 -0.63 12.09
CA ASP A 175 -16.73 -0.51 13.46
C ASP A 175 -17.77 -1.59 13.76
N THR A 176 -17.50 -2.43 14.77
CA THR A 176 -18.37 -3.52 15.26
C THR A 176 -19.21 -3.11 16.47
N GLU A 177 -18.85 -2.05 17.22
CA GLU A 177 -19.54 -1.62 18.45
C GLU A 177 -20.32 -0.30 18.35
N GLY A 178 -20.03 0.55 17.36
CA GLY A 178 -20.81 1.75 17.04
C GLY A 178 -20.27 2.92 17.83
N THR A 179 -18.96 2.90 18.08
CA THR A 179 -18.22 3.83 18.91
C THR A 179 -17.48 4.88 18.10
N PHE A 180 -17.46 4.75 16.77
CA PHE A 180 -16.92 5.77 15.89
C PHE A 180 -17.72 7.08 16.02
N ARG A 181 -17.01 8.18 16.27
CA ARG A 181 -17.58 9.52 16.40
C ARG A 181 -16.74 10.50 15.56
N PRO A 182 -17.24 10.97 14.40
CA PRO A 182 -16.50 11.87 13.51
C PRO A 182 -15.96 13.13 14.21
N GLU A 183 -16.66 13.64 15.21
CA GLU A 183 -16.27 14.84 15.96
C GLU A 183 -14.92 14.66 16.68
N ARG A 184 -14.55 13.41 17.01
CA ARG A 184 -13.24 13.11 17.61
C ARG A 184 -12.10 13.23 16.61
N LEU A 185 -12.35 12.98 15.31
CA LEU A 185 -11.35 13.21 14.27
C LEU A 185 -11.11 14.71 14.11
N LEU A 186 -12.18 15.53 14.13
CA LEU A 186 -12.09 16.99 14.05
C LEU A 186 -11.21 17.58 15.16
N ALA A 187 -11.33 17.09 16.39
CA ALA A 187 -10.50 17.53 17.51
C ALA A 187 -9.00 17.20 17.31
N VAL A 188 -8.70 16.04 16.70
CA VAL A 188 -7.31 15.68 16.37
C VAL A 188 -6.81 16.49 15.17
N ALA A 189 -7.64 16.71 14.15
CA ALA A 189 -7.32 17.52 12.98
C ALA A 189 -6.94 18.96 13.38
N GLU A 190 -7.66 19.56 14.32
CA GLU A 190 -7.38 20.91 14.85
C GLU A 190 -5.97 21.00 15.45
N ARG A 191 -5.55 19.98 16.23
CA ARG A 191 -4.19 19.92 16.80
C ARG A 191 -3.10 20.01 15.73
N PHE A 192 -3.33 19.38 14.58
CA PHE A 192 -2.39 19.37 13.46
C PHE A 192 -2.67 20.45 12.40
N LYS A 193 -3.64 21.35 12.67
CA LYS A 193 -4.05 22.43 11.76
C LYS A 193 -4.48 21.94 10.37
N LEU A 194 -5.09 20.75 10.32
CA LEU A 194 -5.63 20.18 9.09
C LEU A 194 -7.03 20.72 8.82
N SER A 195 -7.45 20.70 7.56
CA SER A 195 -8.86 20.87 7.19
C SER A 195 -9.66 19.70 7.77
N GLY A 196 -10.61 20.01 8.66
CA GLY A 196 -11.46 18.99 9.26
C GLY A 196 -12.29 18.23 8.21
N GLN A 197 -12.73 18.92 7.15
CA GLN A 197 -13.50 18.30 6.07
C GLN A 197 -12.65 17.28 5.30
N ASP A 198 -11.44 17.67 4.90
CA ASP A 198 -10.52 16.79 4.16
C ASP A 198 -10.16 15.56 5.00
N VAL A 199 -9.94 15.75 6.31
CA VAL A 199 -9.68 14.64 7.24
C VAL A 199 -10.84 13.66 7.27
N LEU A 200 -12.09 14.14 7.28
CA LEU A 200 -13.27 13.28 7.28
C LEU A 200 -13.44 12.55 5.93
N ASP A 201 -13.22 13.24 4.81
CA ASP A 201 -13.35 12.67 3.46
C ASP A 201 -12.29 11.57 3.18
N ASN A 202 -11.17 11.62 3.90
CA ASN A 202 -10.11 10.61 3.85
C ASN A 202 -10.34 9.39 4.76
N VAL A 203 -11.46 9.32 5.49
CA VAL A 203 -11.80 8.16 6.35
C VAL A 203 -13.00 7.41 5.78
N ALA A 204 -12.73 6.26 5.16
CA ALA A 204 -13.78 5.35 4.70
C ALA A 204 -14.32 4.53 5.89
N TYR A 205 -15.56 4.79 6.29
CA TYR A 205 -16.20 4.14 7.44
C TYR A 205 -17.24 3.09 7.02
N ALA A 206 -17.22 1.93 7.66
CA ALA A 206 -18.26 0.91 7.54
C ALA A 206 -18.69 0.37 8.92
N ARG A 207 -20.01 0.28 9.12
CA ARG A 207 -20.62 -0.36 10.28
C ARG A 207 -20.74 -1.87 10.03
N CYS A 208 -20.03 -2.67 10.80
CA CYS A 208 -20.16 -4.11 10.78
C CYS A 208 -21.28 -4.57 11.72
N TYR A 209 -22.11 -5.51 11.26
CA TYR A 209 -23.28 -6.02 12.01
C TYR A 209 -23.15 -7.50 12.40
N ASN A 210 -22.27 -8.25 11.73
CA ASN A 210 -22.00 -9.66 11.98
C ASN A 210 -20.72 -10.09 11.26
N THR A 211 -20.25 -11.31 11.54
CA THR A 211 -18.99 -11.85 10.99
C THR A 211 -19.01 -11.99 9.46
N ASP A 212 -20.10 -12.45 8.87
CA ASP A 212 -20.19 -12.62 7.41
C ASP A 212 -20.08 -11.27 6.69
N HIS A 213 -20.74 -10.25 7.23
CA HIS A 213 -20.64 -8.87 6.75
C HIS A 213 -19.21 -8.34 6.91
N GLN A 214 -18.53 -8.63 8.03
CA GLN A 214 -17.14 -8.23 8.23
C GLN A 214 -16.22 -8.78 7.12
N MET A 215 -16.39 -10.06 6.76
CA MET A 215 -15.61 -10.67 5.69
C MET A 215 -15.87 -10.03 4.33
N GLN A 216 -17.13 -9.68 4.02
CA GLN A 216 -17.49 -8.96 2.81
C GLN A 216 -16.88 -7.55 2.77
N LEU A 217 -16.89 -6.83 3.90
CA LEU A 217 -16.28 -5.51 4.01
C LEU A 217 -14.78 -5.55 3.74
N LEU A 218 -14.07 -6.61 4.13
CA LEU A 218 -12.64 -6.77 3.82
C LEU A 218 -12.37 -6.94 2.32
N VAL A 219 -13.25 -7.64 1.61
CA VAL A 219 -13.14 -7.79 0.14
C VAL A 219 -13.40 -6.44 -0.55
N GLN A 220 -14.38 -5.68 -0.09
CA GLN A 220 -14.63 -4.32 -0.60
C GLN A 220 -13.46 -3.39 -0.29
N ALA A 221 -12.92 -3.47 0.93
CA ALA A 221 -11.76 -2.69 1.36
C ALA A 221 -10.55 -2.91 0.44
N SER A 222 -10.25 -4.17 0.07
CA SER A 222 -9.11 -4.45 -0.82
C SER A 222 -9.27 -3.81 -2.21
N ALA A 223 -10.50 -3.74 -2.73
CA ALA A 223 -10.79 -3.05 -3.99
C ALA A 223 -10.63 -1.53 -3.84
N MET A 224 -11.24 -0.93 -2.81
CA MET A 224 -11.15 0.52 -2.56
C MET A 224 -9.69 0.97 -2.36
N MET A 225 -8.89 0.17 -1.65
CA MET A 225 -7.48 0.46 -1.41
C MET A 225 -6.67 0.44 -2.71
N ALA A 226 -6.94 -0.50 -3.62
CA ALA A 226 -6.23 -0.58 -4.90
C ALA A 226 -6.64 0.52 -5.90
N GLU A 227 -7.90 0.97 -5.85
CA GLU A 227 -8.43 2.01 -6.75
C GLU A 227 -8.08 3.43 -6.33
N SER A 228 -7.93 3.67 -5.03
CA SER A 228 -7.75 5.02 -4.46
C SER A 228 -6.29 5.49 -4.40
N ARG A 229 -5.46 5.05 -5.36
CA ARG A 229 -4.04 5.39 -5.41
C ARG A 229 -3.79 6.84 -5.83
#